data_AF-A0A842QGC3-F1
#
_entry.id   AF-A0A842QGC3-F1
#
_cell.length_a   1.000
_cell.length_b   1.000
_cell.length_c   1.000
_cell.angle_alpha   90.00
_cell.angle_beta   90.00
_cell.angle_gamma   90.00
#
_symmetry.space_group_name_H-M   'P 1'
#
loop_
_entity.id
_entity.type
_entity.pdbx_description
1 polymer ?
#
loop_
_entity_poly.entity_id
_entity_poly.type
_entity_poly.pdbx_seq_one_letter_code
_entity_poly.pdbx_strand_id
1 'polypeptide(L)'
;MQITIPAELLTYLIIGAALLIQFMWMWLIRKGRDFYLRDIAHLRKPSGTLSKYYHWRISKIRNAVGEGVAFELILIAGILGISYLISSISALLQTLPIVLMVTVLSLISIIQGVRRVRRLTQEEQKVLGRLEKAEYKVEEVRDIVDNLAQAGKEGSGETWFVLFKLATKQTPIGVSIREVLQERAKQLSKKAKKAQLDLPLKEESEGDKGPAIEFE
;
A
#
# COMPACT_ATOMS: atom_id res chain seq x y z
N MET A 1 -9.22 -2.09 48.55
CA MET A 1 -7.76 -2.20 48.43
C MET A 1 -7.37 -1.48 47.15
N GLN A 2 -6.84 -0.26 47.23
CA GLN A 2 -6.38 0.47 46.05
C GLN A 2 -4.97 -0.02 45.70
N ILE A 3 -4.84 -0.65 44.53
CA ILE A 3 -3.52 -1.04 44.01
C ILE A 3 -2.86 0.25 43.51
N THR A 4 -1.85 0.73 44.22
CA THR A 4 -1.06 1.89 43.78
C THR A 4 -0.04 1.44 42.75
N ILE A 5 -0.30 1.73 41.47
CA ILE A 5 0.65 1.49 40.39
C ILE A 5 1.70 2.62 40.39
N PRO A 6 3.01 2.33 40.35
CA PRO A 6 4.03 3.37 40.27
C PRO A 6 3.88 4.19 38.99
N ALA A 7 4.07 5.51 39.09
CA ALA A 7 3.84 6.45 37.98
C ALA A 7 4.68 6.13 36.72
N GLU A 8 5.88 5.58 36.92
CA GLU A 8 6.75 5.13 35.82
C GLU A 8 6.10 3.98 35.03
N LEU A 9 5.53 2.99 35.72
CA LEU A 9 4.87 1.86 35.08
C LEU A 9 3.63 2.31 34.29
N LEU A 10 2.85 3.24 34.83
CA LEU A 10 1.72 3.85 34.12
C LEU A 10 2.18 4.51 32.80
N THR A 11 3.28 5.26 32.85
CA THR A 11 3.85 5.93 31.68
C THR A 11 4.25 4.94 30.60
N TYR A 12 4.95 3.87 30.97
CA TYR A 12 5.33 2.81 30.03
C TYR A 12 4.12 2.09 29.44
N LEU A 13 3.06 1.86 30.23
CA LEU A 13 1.83 1.25 29.75
C LEU A 13 1.12 2.13 28.71
N ILE A 14 1.05 3.45 28.94
CA ILE A 14 0.45 4.40 27.99
C ILE A 14 1.24 4.42 26.68
N ILE A 15 2.57 4.54 26.76
CA ILE A 15 3.44 4.54 25.56
C ILE A 15 3.29 3.20 24.82
N GLY A 16 3.34 2.08 25.53
CA GLY A 16 3.20 0.75 24.94
C GLY A 16 1.87 0.55 24.23
N ALA A 17 0.77 0.98 24.86
CA ALA A 17 -0.57 0.91 24.27
C ALA A 17 -0.69 1.78 23.02
N ALA A 18 -0.18 3.02 23.06
CA ALA A 18 -0.17 3.92 21.92
C ALA A 18 0.61 3.35 20.72
N LEU A 19 1.81 2.83 20.98
CA LEU A 19 2.64 2.20 19.97
C LEU A 19 1.97 0.95 19.38
N LEU A 20 1.30 0.15 20.21
CA LEU A 20 0.57 -1.03 19.75
C LEU A 20 -0.58 -0.64 18.82
N ILE A 21 -1.39 0.36 19.18
CA ILE A 21 -2.49 0.87 18.35
C ILE A 21 -1.93 1.40 17.01
N GLN A 22 -0.86 2.17 17.06
CA GLN A 22 -0.19 2.69 15.84
C GLN A 22 0.37 1.57 14.97
N PHE A 23 0.99 0.56 15.57
CA PHE A 23 1.49 -0.62 14.86
C PHE A 23 0.36 -1.38 14.17
N MET A 24 -0.74 -1.65 14.88
CA MET A 24 -1.90 -2.35 14.33
C MET A 24 -2.49 -1.60 13.13
N TRP A 25 -2.61 -0.28 13.22
CA TRP A 25 -3.10 0.55 12.13
C TRP A 25 -2.17 0.52 10.91
N MET A 26 -0.86 0.72 11.10
CA MET A 26 0.11 0.63 10.01
C MET A 26 0.13 -0.77 9.35
N TRP A 27 0.03 -1.82 10.18
CA TRP A 27 -0.05 -3.19 9.71
C TRP A 27 -1.31 -3.41 8.85
N LEU A 28 -2.47 -2.91 9.29
CA LEU A 28 -3.73 -3.00 8.56
C LEU A 28 -3.63 -2.31 7.19
N ILE A 29 -3.04 -1.10 7.14
CA ILE A 29 -2.82 -0.36 5.89
C ILE A 29 -1.92 -1.15 4.94
N ARG A 30 -0.80 -1.67 5.46
CA ARG A 30 0.17 -2.42 4.67
C ARG A 30 -0.46 -3.68 4.10
N LYS A 31 -1.18 -4.45 4.91
CA LYS A 31 -1.91 -5.63 4.46
C LYS A 31 -2.98 -5.26 3.43
N GLY A 32 -3.79 -4.24 3.69
CA GLY A 32 -4.79 -3.74 2.75
C GLY A 32 -4.20 -3.38 1.38
N ARG A 33 -3.07 -2.67 1.38
CA ARG A 33 -2.32 -2.35 0.16
C ARG A 33 -1.88 -3.61 -0.57
N ASP A 34 -1.26 -4.56 0.13
CA ASP A 34 -0.68 -5.75 -0.51
C ASP A 34 -1.77 -6.64 -1.13
N PHE A 35 -2.93 -6.79 -0.46
CA PHE A 35 -4.11 -7.46 -1.04
C PHE A 35 -4.66 -6.71 -2.26
N TYR A 36 -4.76 -5.38 -2.18
CA TYR A 36 -5.22 -4.56 -3.30
C TYR A 36 -4.27 -4.64 -4.51
N LEU A 37 -2.97 -4.56 -4.27
CA LEU A 37 -1.94 -4.72 -5.30
C LEU A 37 -2.04 -6.07 -5.99
N ARG A 38 -2.26 -7.15 -5.21
CA ARG A 38 -2.48 -8.48 -5.76
C ARG A 38 -3.71 -8.52 -6.67
N ASP A 39 -4.83 -7.94 -6.26
CA ASP A 39 -6.06 -7.92 -7.09
C ASP A 39 -5.85 -7.16 -8.41
N ILE A 40 -5.28 -5.95 -8.36
CA ILE A 40 -5.09 -5.14 -9.57
C ILE A 40 -4.01 -5.69 -10.50
N ALA A 41 -2.97 -6.35 -9.98
CA ALA A 41 -1.93 -6.99 -10.78
C ALA A 41 -2.50 -8.14 -11.63
N HIS A 42 -3.54 -8.82 -11.13
CA HIS A 42 -4.30 -9.82 -11.89
C HIS A 42 -5.46 -9.22 -12.70
N LEU A 43 -5.53 -7.90 -12.80
CA LEU A 43 -6.57 -7.15 -13.52
C LEU A 43 -7.99 -7.44 -13.00
N ARG A 44 -8.11 -7.78 -11.71
CA ARG A 44 -9.38 -8.07 -11.03
C ARG A 44 -9.85 -6.87 -10.24
N LYS A 45 -11.18 -6.75 -10.08
CA LYS A 45 -11.77 -5.77 -9.15
C LYS A 45 -11.43 -6.16 -7.70
N PRO A 46 -11.37 -5.19 -6.77
CA PRO A 46 -11.11 -5.45 -5.36
C PRO A 46 -12.11 -6.43 -4.77
N SER A 47 -11.64 -7.59 -4.34
CA SER A 47 -12.51 -8.71 -3.97
C SER A 47 -12.67 -8.83 -2.45
N GLY A 48 -11.56 -8.88 -1.72
CA GLY A 48 -11.54 -9.02 -0.26
C GLY A 48 -11.81 -7.72 0.51
N THR A 49 -12.21 -7.85 1.78
CA THR A 49 -12.51 -6.71 2.67
C THR A 49 -11.34 -5.72 2.77
N LEU A 50 -10.12 -6.23 2.96
CA LEU A 50 -8.92 -5.40 3.07
C LEU A 50 -8.55 -4.71 1.75
N SER A 51 -8.77 -5.39 0.62
CA SER A 51 -8.57 -4.84 -0.72
C SER A 51 -9.57 -3.72 -1.02
N LYS A 52 -10.86 -3.95 -0.70
CA LYS A 52 -11.94 -2.94 -0.80
C LYS A 52 -11.69 -1.74 0.10
N TYR A 53 -11.23 -1.97 1.33
CA TYR A 53 -10.83 -0.92 2.25
C TYR A 53 -9.72 -0.05 1.67
N TYR A 54 -8.63 -0.66 1.19
CA TYR A 54 -7.54 0.10 0.61
C TYR A 54 -7.97 0.83 -0.68
N HIS A 55 -8.81 0.21 -1.51
CA HIS A 55 -9.42 0.85 -2.67
C HIS A 55 -10.22 2.09 -2.28
N TRP A 56 -11.07 1.98 -1.25
CA TRP A 56 -11.83 3.11 -0.72
C TRP A 56 -10.90 4.23 -0.25
N ARG A 57 -9.84 3.90 0.51
CA ARG A 57 -8.86 4.87 1.01
C ARG A 57 -8.21 5.69 -0.11
N ILE A 58 -7.76 5.03 -1.17
CA ILE A 58 -7.04 5.68 -2.28
C ILE A 58 -7.97 6.32 -3.33
N SER A 59 -9.28 6.08 -3.24
CA SER A 59 -10.24 6.58 -4.25
C SER A 59 -10.39 8.09 -4.20
N LYS A 60 -10.29 8.69 -3.01
CA LYS A 60 -10.41 10.12 -2.77
C LYS A 60 -9.46 10.53 -1.65
N ILE A 61 -8.75 11.65 -1.81
CA ILE A 61 -7.87 12.20 -0.77
C ILE A 61 -8.62 12.40 0.55
N ARG A 62 -9.89 12.84 0.48
CA ARG A 62 -10.75 13.02 1.66
C ARG A 62 -10.93 11.74 2.48
N ASN A 63 -10.95 10.57 1.84
CA ASN A 63 -11.10 9.31 2.57
C ASN A 63 -9.85 9.00 3.39
N ALA A 64 -8.66 9.21 2.81
CA ALA A 64 -7.40 9.07 3.54
C ALA A 64 -7.26 10.08 4.70
N VAL A 65 -7.73 11.32 4.51
CA VAL A 65 -7.79 12.32 5.60
C VAL A 65 -8.78 11.89 6.68
N GLY A 66 -9.99 11.51 6.31
CA GLY A 66 -11.03 11.08 7.25
C GLY A 66 -10.62 9.86 8.06
N GLU A 67 -9.97 8.88 7.43
CA GLU A 67 -9.42 7.72 8.11
C GLU A 67 -8.31 8.11 9.11
N GLY A 68 -7.41 9.04 8.72
CA GLY A 68 -6.38 9.55 9.61
C GLY A 68 -6.95 10.28 10.83
N VAL A 69 -7.96 11.13 10.63
CA VAL A 69 -8.66 11.80 11.74
C VAL A 69 -9.36 10.79 12.66
N ALA A 70 -10.04 9.80 12.08
CA ALA A 70 -10.69 8.74 12.86
C ALA A 70 -9.66 7.94 13.69
N PHE A 71 -8.52 7.61 13.10
CA PHE A 71 -7.42 6.95 13.80
C PHE A 71 -6.89 7.80 14.97
N GLU A 72 -6.67 9.10 14.77
CA GLU A 72 -6.19 9.98 15.83
C GLU A 72 -7.18 10.08 16.99
N LEU A 73 -8.48 10.18 16.70
CA LEU A 73 -9.52 10.18 17.72
C LEU A 73 -9.53 8.87 18.52
N ILE A 74 -9.37 7.72 17.85
CA ILE A 74 -9.28 6.41 18.50
C ILE A 74 -8.03 6.33 19.38
N LEU A 75 -6.88 6.84 18.90
CA LEU A 75 -5.63 6.86 19.64
C LEU A 75 -5.75 7.69 20.91
N ILE A 76 -6.23 8.94 20.79
CA ILE A 76 -6.42 9.85 21.93
C ILE A 76 -7.44 9.26 22.92
N ALA A 77 -8.59 8.78 22.44
CA ALA A 77 -9.62 8.17 23.29
C ALA A 77 -9.09 6.91 23.99
N GLY A 78 -8.31 6.08 23.30
CA GLY A 78 -7.67 4.89 23.88
C GLY A 78 -6.69 5.24 24.99
N ILE A 79 -5.83 6.25 24.76
CA ILE A 79 -4.90 6.74 25.77
C ILE A 79 -5.64 7.31 26.98
N LEU A 80 -6.62 8.20 26.76
CA LEU A 80 -7.40 8.80 27.84
C LEU A 80 -8.20 7.75 28.64
N GLY A 81 -8.78 6.77 27.95
CA GLY A 81 -9.50 5.67 28.58
C GLY A 81 -8.61 4.81 29.47
N ILE A 82 -7.42 4.45 29.00
CA ILE A 82 -6.42 3.73 29.79
C ILE A 82 -5.98 4.58 31.00
N SER A 83 -5.66 5.85 30.79
CA SER A 83 -5.25 6.76 31.86
C SER A 83 -6.32 6.93 32.94
N TYR A 84 -7.59 7.04 32.55
CA TYR A 84 -8.73 7.16 33.46
C TYR A 84 -8.96 5.88 34.27
N LEU A 85 -8.83 4.70 33.65
CA LEU A 85 -9.04 3.42 34.33
C LEU A 85 -7.94 3.10 35.35
N ILE A 86 -6.71 3.54 35.08
CA ILE A 86 -5.55 3.17 35.89
C ILE A 86 -5.21 4.24 36.96
N SER A 87 -5.54 5.51 36.73
CA SER A 87 -4.99 6.61 37.54
C SER A 87 -5.99 7.73 37.89
N SER A 88 -5.59 8.60 38.83
CA SER A 88 -6.30 9.84 39.14
C SER A 88 -6.01 10.95 38.10
N ILE A 89 -6.88 11.96 38.06
CA ILE A 89 -6.76 13.11 37.13
C ILE A 89 -5.38 13.78 37.17
N SER A 90 -4.67 13.78 38.31
CA SER A 90 -3.34 14.40 38.41
C SER A 90 -2.27 13.65 37.62
N ALA A 91 -2.33 12.32 37.57
CA ALA A 91 -1.38 11.52 36.79
C ALA A 91 -1.59 11.72 35.28
N LEU A 92 -2.83 11.95 34.85
CA LEU A 92 -3.14 12.29 33.46
C LEU A 92 -2.42 13.58 33.01
N LEU A 93 -2.38 14.61 33.86
CA LEU A 93 -1.67 15.86 33.56
C LEU A 93 -0.15 15.65 33.41
N GLN A 94 0.45 14.76 34.21
CA GLN A 94 1.87 14.44 34.10
C GLN A 94 2.20 13.70 32.79
N THR A 95 1.26 12.91 32.27
CA THR A 95 1.45 12.16 31.01
C THR A 95 1.19 13.01 29.76
N LEU A 96 0.59 14.19 29.90
CA LEU A 96 0.17 15.04 28.79
C LEU A 96 1.29 15.36 27.77
N PRO A 97 2.53 15.68 28.17
CA PRO A 97 3.62 15.90 27.20
C PRO A 97 3.91 14.67 26.32
N ILE A 98 3.80 13.47 26.89
CA ILE A 98 4.05 12.20 26.19
C ILE A 98 2.91 11.92 25.21
N VAL A 99 1.67 12.10 25.65
CA VAL A 99 0.49 11.98 24.77
C VAL A 99 0.60 12.94 23.59
N LEU A 100 0.99 14.19 23.85
CA LEU A 100 1.17 15.20 22.80
C LEU A 100 2.27 14.79 21.81
N MET A 101 3.41 14.27 22.30
CA MET A 101 4.46 13.75 21.43
C MET A 101 3.97 12.61 20.53
N VAL A 102 3.26 11.63 21.10
CA VAL A 102 2.67 10.50 20.35
C VAL A 102 1.69 11.00 19.28
N THR A 103 0.79 11.92 19.63
CA THR A 103 -0.15 12.55 18.69
C THR A 103 0.59 13.25 17.56
N VAL A 104 1.65 14.00 17.84
CA VAL A 104 2.44 14.67 16.78
C VAL A 104 3.07 13.65 15.82
N LEU A 105 3.66 12.58 16.34
CA LEU A 105 4.25 11.52 15.51
C LEU A 105 3.20 10.78 14.67
N SER A 106 2.03 10.54 15.25
CA SER A 106 0.87 9.98 14.55
C SER A 106 0.39 10.88 13.41
N LEU A 107 0.26 12.19 13.68
CA LEU A 107 -0.11 13.19 12.66
C LEU A 107 0.88 13.23 11.50
N ILE A 108 2.18 13.15 11.75
CA ILE A 108 3.19 13.04 10.69
C ILE A 108 2.92 11.81 9.82
N SER A 109 2.62 10.66 10.43
CA SER A 109 2.31 9.42 9.71
C SER A 109 1.05 9.54 8.85
N ILE A 110 0.01 10.19 9.38
CA ILE A 110 -1.22 10.51 8.65
C ILE A 110 -0.91 11.40 7.44
N ILE A 111 -0.16 12.49 7.64
CA ILE A 111 0.22 13.44 6.59
C ILE A 111 1.00 12.74 5.47
N GLN A 112 1.95 11.86 5.81
CA GLN A 112 2.68 11.07 4.82
C GLN A 112 1.74 10.16 4.01
N GLY A 113 0.80 9.50 4.67
CA GLY A 113 -0.23 8.69 4.01
C GLY A 113 -1.11 9.49 3.06
N VAL A 114 -1.58 10.66 3.48
CA VAL A 114 -2.40 11.56 2.67
C VAL A 114 -1.62 12.09 1.47
N ARG A 115 -0.36 12.53 1.67
CA ARG A 115 0.52 12.98 0.58
C ARG A 115 0.72 11.88 -0.46
N ARG A 116 0.93 10.64 -0.02
CA ARG A 116 1.03 9.49 -0.93
C ARG A 116 -0.24 9.30 -1.75
N VAL A 117 -1.41 9.34 -1.12
CA VAL A 117 -2.69 9.21 -1.85
C VAL A 117 -2.88 10.37 -2.83
N ARG A 118 -2.51 11.59 -2.44
CA ARG A 118 -2.56 12.77 -3.32
C ARG A 118 -1.68 12.60 -4.56
N ARG A 119 -0.44 12.14 -4.42
CA ARG A 119 0.44 11.85 -5.57
C ARG A 119 -0.18 10.83 -6.52
N LEU A 120 -0.71 9.73 -5.98
CA LEU A 120 -1.40 8.72 -6.79
C LEU A 120 -2.63 9.26 -7.52
N THR A 121 -3.41 10.14 -6.88
CA THR A 121 -4.57 10.79 -7.52
C THR A 121 -4.14 11.75 -8.63
N GLN A 122 -3.07 12.54 -8.41
CA GLN A 122 -2.54 13.46 -9.41
C GLN A 122 -1.98 12.70 -10.63
N GLU A 123 -1.27 11.60 -10.39
CA GLU A 123 -0.77 10.74 -11.45
C GLU A 123 -1.90 10.06 -12.22
N GLU A 124 -2.98 9.62 -11.54
CA GLU A 124 -4.20 9.12 -12.19
C GLU A 124 -4.81 10.16 -13.12
N GLN A 125 -4.94 11.41 -12.67
CA GLN A 125 -5.46 12.51 -13.47
C GLN A 125 -4.56 12.84 -14.66
N LYS A 126 -3.24 12.79 -14.47
CA LYS A 126 -2.27 13.03 -15.54
C LYS A 126 -2.36 11.95 -16.63
N VAL A 127 -2.39 10.68 -16.24
CA VAL A 127 -2.53 9.56 -17.18
C VAL A 127 -3.87 9.63 -17.90
N LEU A 128 -4.97 9.84 -17.17
CA LEU A 128 -6.29 9.99 -17.79
C LEU A 128 -6.34 11.17 -18.75
N GLY A 129 -5.82 12.34 -18.37
CA GLY A 129 -5.81 13.52 -19.21
C GLY A 129 -4.98 13.37 -20.49
N ARG A 130 -3.90 12.55 -20.47
CA ARG A 130 -3.15 12.19 -21.68
C ARG A 130 -3.97 11.27 -22.58
N LEU A 131 -4.58 10.22 -22.01
CA LEU A 131 -5.35 9.22 -22.75
C LEU A 131 -6.69 9.75 -23.28
N GLU A 132 -7.29 10.74 -22.64
CA GLU A 132 -8.50 11.40 -23.12
C GLU A 132 -8.24 12.31 -24.32
N LYS A 133 -7.05 12.91 -24.40
CA LYS A 133 -6.64 13.79 -25.51
C LYS A 133 -6.05 13.03 -26.69
N ALA A 134 -5.59 11.80 -26.48
CA ALA A 134 -5.02 10.98 -27.53
C ALA A 134 -6.10 10.50 -28.52
N GLU A 135 -5.84 10.68 -29.82
CA GLU A 135 -6.66 10.12 -30.90
C GLU A 135 -6.62 8.58 -30.85
N TYR A 136 -5.42 8.02 -30.71
CA TYR A 136 -5.15 6.58 -30.63
C TYR A 136 -4.77 6.16 -29.21
N LYS A 137 -5.79 5.83 -28.39
CA LYS A 137 -5.61 5.45 -26.97
C LYS A 137 -4.66 4.26 -26.77
N VAL A 138 -4.73 3.26 -27.62
CA VAL A 138 -3.89 2.04 -27.49
C VAL A 138 -2.41 2.37 -27.70
N GLU A 139 -2.10 3.23 -28.67
CA GLU A 139 -0.73 3.64 -29.00
C GLU A 139 -0.14 4.49 -27.86
N GLU A 140 -0.88 5.49 -27.37
CA GLU A 140 -0.43 6.29 -26.22
C GLU A 140 -0.19 5.41 -24.97
N VAL A 141 -1.04 4.40 -24.71
CA VAL A 141 -0.78 3.49 -23.59
C VAL A 141 0.48 2.65 -23.84
N ARG A 142 0.69 2.16 -25.06
CA ARG A 142 1.89 1.41 -25.42
C ARG A 142 3.13 2.26 -25.17
N ASP A 143 3.13 3.51 -25.59
CA ASP A 143 4.24 4.44 -25.34
C ASP A 143 4.49 4.65 -23.84
N ILE A 144 3.44 4.85 -23.03
CA ILE A 144 3.59 4.99 -21.57
C ILE A 144 4.21 3.70 -20.98
N VAL A 145 3.69 2.54 -21.35
CA VAL A 145 4.17 1.25 -20.84
C VAL A 145 5.61 0.98 -21.26
N ASP A 146 5.97 1.35 -22.48
CA ASP A 146 7.31 1.15 -23.04
C ASP A 146 8.34 2.04 -22.36
N ASN A 147 8.00 3.32 -22.18
CA ASN A 147 8.82 4.25 -21.42
C ASN A 147 9.04 3.76 -19.98
N LEU A 148 7.98 3.24 -19.33
CA LEU A 148 8.09 2.68 -17.98
C LEU A 148 8.94 1.40 -17.93
N ALA A 149 8.83 0.54 -18.95
CA ALA A 149 9.62 -0.68 -19.05
C ALA A 149 11.09 -0.38 -19.31
N GLN A 150 11.40 0.61 -20.15
CA GLN A 150 12.77 1.05 -20.44
C GLN A 150 13.45 1.68 -19.22
N ALA A 151 12.70 2.44 -18.41
CA ALA A 151 13.19 2.99 -17.15
C ALA A 151 13.54 1.91 -16.09
N GLY A 152 13.09 0.67 -16.27
CA GLY A 152 13.42 -0.44 -15.38
C GLY A 152 13.06 -0.18 -13.92
N LYS A 153 14.04 -0.30 -13.01
CA LYS A 153 13.85 -0.08 -11.56
C LYS A 153 13.60 1.40 -11.21
N GLU A 154 13.96 2.32 -12.11
CA GLU A 154 13.73 3.76 -11.95
C GLU A 154 12.36 4.20 -12.48
N GLY A 155 11.62 3.28 -13.12
CA GLY A 155 10.26 3.52 -13.57
C GLY A 155 9.34 3.89 -12.41
N SER A 156 8.54 4.95 -12.60
CA SER A 156 7.61 5.45 -11.58
C SER A 156 6.61 4.36 -11.17
N GLY A 157 6.82 3.78 -9.98
CA GLY A 157 5.88 2.79 -9.41
C GLY A 157 4.47 3.36 -9.21
N GLU A 158 4.34 4.68 -9.09
CA GLU A 158 3.05 5.37 -9.03
C GLU A 158 2.32 5.28 -10.38
N THR A 159 3.01 5.46 -11.50
CA THR A 159 2.42 5.34 -12.84
C THR A 159 2.03 3.90 -13.16
N TRP A 160 2.89 2.92 -12.82
CA TRP A 160 2.52 1.49 -12.91
C TRP A 160 1.25 1.18 -12.13
N PHE A 161 1.20 1.62 -10.87
CA PHE A 161 0.03 1.42 -10.01
C PHE A 161 -1.25 2.00 -10.63
N VAL A 162 -1.16 3.22 -11.17
CA VAL A 162 -2.27 3.90 -11.84
C VAL A 162 -2.74 3.13 -13.07
N LEU A 163 -1.82 2.64 -13.91
CA LEU A 163 -2.18 1.85 -15.10
C LEU A 163 -2.94 0.58 -14.71
N PHE A 164 -2.42 -0.19 -13.74
CA PHE A 164 -3.12 -1.39 -13.25
C PHE A 164 -4.49 -1.05 -12.66
N LYS A 165 -4.59 0.01 -11.86
CA LYS A 165 -5.87 0.48 -11.31
C LYS A 165 -6.86 0.85 -12.41
N LEU A 166 -6.44 1.62 -13.42
CA LEU A 166 -7.29 2.03 -14.54
C LEU A 166 -7.71 0.84 -15.41
N ALA A 167 -6.83 -0.14 -15.61
CA ALA A 167 -7.12 -1.36 -16.36
C ALA A 167 -8.27 -2.20 -15.76
N THR A 168 -8.57 -2.03 -14.47
CA THR A 168 -9.72 -2.70 -13.81
C THR A 168 -11.07 -2.04 -14.13
N LYS A 169 -11.08 -0.79 -14.63
CA LYS A 169 -12.31 -0.08 -14.99
C LYS A 169 -12.88 -0.61 -16.31
N GLN A 170 -14.20 -0.59 -16.47
CA GLN A 170 -14.92 -0.99 -17.69
C GLN A 170 -15.12 0.19 -18.66
N THR A 171 -14.12 1.05 -18.79
CA THR A 171 -14.13 2.18 -19.73
C THR A 171 -13.32 1.84 -20.97
N PRO A 172 -13.52 2.51 -22.12
CA PRO A 172 -12.70 2.30 -23.31
C PRO A 172 -11.20 2.44 -22.99
N ILE A 173 -10.84 3.44 -22.18
CA ILE A 173 -9.46 3.63 -21.69
C ILE A 173 -8.98 2.42 -20.88
N GLY A 174 -9.80 1.92 -19.95
CA GLY A 174 -9.45 0.75 -19.13
C GLY A 174 -9.25 -0.52 -19.97
N VAL A 175 -10.06 -0.72 -21.01
CA VAL A 175 -9.92 -1.84 -21.96
C VAL A 175 -8.62 -1.71 -22.76
N SER A 176 -8.34 -0.54 -23.34
CA SER A 176 -7.08 -0.30 -24.06
C SER A 176 -5.86 -0.56 -23.18
N ILE A 177 -5.87 -0.10 -21.92
CA ILE A 177 -4.77 -0.36 -20.98
C ILE A 177 -4.63 -1.85 -20.70
N ARG A 178 -5.76 -2.54 -20.48
CA ARG A 178 -5.75 -3.98 -20.20
C ARG A 178 -5.14 -4.78 -21.34
N GLU A 179 -5.50 -4.46 -22.58
CA GLU A 179 -4.99 -5.12 -23.78
C GLU A 179 -3.47 -4.97 -23.89
N VAL A 180 -2.96 -3.73 -23.77
CA VAL A 180 -1.52 -3.45 -23.83
C VAL A 180 -0.75 -4.17 -22.72
N LEU A 181 -1.28 -4.15 -21.48
CA LEU A 181 -0.65 -4.86 -20.36
C LEU A 181 -0.61 -6.37 -20.58
N GLN A 182 -1.69 -6.97 -21.08
CA GLN A 182 -1.73 -8.41 -21.40
C GLN A 182 -0.81 -8.76 -22.57
N GLU A 183 -0.72 -7.91 -23.59
CA GLU A 183 0.20 -8.08 -24.70
C GLU A 183 1.65 -8.10 -24.20
N ARG A 184 2.03 -7.11 -23.37
CA ARG A 184 3.37 -7.03 -22.78
C ARG A 184 3.68 -8.21 -21.85
N ALA A 185 2.72 -8.67 -21.05
CA ALA A 185 2.87 -9.88 -20.24
C ALA A 185 3.13 -11.14 -21.10
N LYS A 186 2.43 -11.29 -22.24
CA LYS A 186 2.67 -12.38 -23.20
C LYS A 186 4.06 -12.28 -23.84
N GLN A 187 4.51 -11.07 -24.18
CA GLN A 187 5.85 -10.87 -24.74
C GLN A 187 6.95 -11.21 -23.73
N LEU A 188 6.80 -10.79 -22.47
CA LEU A 188 7.76 -11.11 -21.40
C LEU A 188 7.82 -12.61 -21.12
N SER A 189 6.67 -13.29 -21.05
CA SER A 189 6.65 -14.75 -20.86
C SER A 189 7.27 -15.50 -22.04
N LYS A 190 7.05 -15.05 -23.29
CA LYS A 190 7.74 -15.60 -24.47
C LYS A 190 9.26 -15.39 -24.40
N LYS A 191 9.73 -14.19 -24.03
CA LYS A 191 11.16 -13.90 -23.87
C LYS A 191 11.79 -14.76 -22.76
N ALA A 192 11.10 -14.92 -21.63
CA ALA A 192 11.56 -15.77 -20.53
C ALA A 192 11.66 -17.24 -20.96
N LYS A 193 10.64 -17.76 -21.69
CA LYS A 193 10.68 -19.12 -22.25
C LYS A 193 11.82 -19.31 -23.25
N LYS A 194 12.07 -18.33 -24.12
CA LYS A 194 13.22 -18.38 -25.05
C LYS A 194 14.54 -18.37 -24.30
N ALA A 195 14.71 -17.49 -23.32
CA ALA A 195 15.91 -17.46 -22.48
C ALA A 195 16.13 -18.75 -21.67
N GLN A 196 15.05 -19.46 -21.29
CA GLN A 196 15.14 -20.79 -20.67
C GLN A 196 15.50 -21.89 -21.67
N LEU A 197 15.05 -21.80 -22.93
CA LEU A 197 15.41 -22.75 -24.00
C LEU A 197 16.82 -22.52 -24.56
N ASP A 198 17.30 -21.27 -24.55
CA ASP A 198 18.63 -20.87 -25.03
C ASP A 198 19.72 -21.07 -23.97
N LEU A 199 19.37 -21.51 -22.75
CA LEU A 199 20.34 -22.08 -21.82
C LEU A 199 20.80 -23.40 -22.42
N PRO A 200 22.11 -23.62 -22.66
CA PRO A 200 22.57 -24.91 -23.10
C PRO A 200 22.07 -25.94 -22.10
N LEU A 201 21.43 -27.00 -22.59
CA LEU A 201 21.35 -28.27 -21.89
C LEU A 201 22.78 -28.54 -21.42
N LYS A 202 23.04 -28.26 -20.15
CA LYS A 202 24.25 -28.70 -19.49
C LYS A 202 24.23 -30.20 -19.74
N GLU A 203 25.15 -30.66 -20.59
CA GLU A 203 25.35 -32.08 -20.84
C GLU A 203 25.25 -32.79 -19.48
N GLU A 204 24.46 -33.87 -19.44
CA GLU A 204 24.46 -34.80 -18.33
C GLU A 204 25.90 -35.26 -18.09
N SER A 205 26.62 -34.54 -17.24
CA SER A 205 27.66 -35.14 -16.43
C SER A 205 26.90 -35.95 -15.39
N GLU A 206 26.91 -37.27 -15.56
CA GLU A 206 26.81 -38.20 -14.44
C GLU A 206 27.60 -37.65 -13.25
N GLY A 207 26.98 -37.67 -12.07
CA GLY A 207 27.64 -37.34 -10.80
C GLY A 207 27.33 -35.93 -10.28
N ASP A 208 26.17 -35.79 -9.65
CA ASP A 208 26.06 -35.55 -8.20
C ASP A 208 24.67 -34.95 -7.88
N LYS A 209 23.93 -35.62 -6.99
CA LYS A 209 22.53 -35.28 -6.68
C LYS A 209 22.49 -34.08 -5.73
N GLY A 210 22.36 -32.88 -6.29
CA GLY A 210 21.92 -31.69 -5.54
C GLY A 210 20.38 -31.60 -5.45
N PRO A 211 19.80 -31.08 -4.35
CA PRO A 211 18.37 -31.21 -4.05
C PRO A 211 17.50 -30.35 -4.98
N ALA A 212 16.40 -30.95 -5.45
CA ALA A 212 15.38 -30.29 -6.24
C ALA A 212 14.54 -29.33 -5.37
N ILE A 213 14.23 -28.15 -5.91
CA ILE A 213 13.29 -27.20 -5.32
C ILE A 213 11.92 -27.43 -5.98
N GLU A 214 10.95 -27.87 -5.19
CA GLU A 214 9.54 -27.97 -5.58
C GLU A 214 8.86 -26.59 -5.45
N PHE A 215 7.99 -26.25 -6.41
CA PHE A 215 7.18 -25.04 -6.39
C PHE A 215 5.77 -25.34 -5.88
N GLU A 216 5.37 -24.70 -4.78
CA GLU A 216 3.96 -24.39 -4.42
C GLU A 216 3.55 -23.01 -4.93
#